data_AF-A0A950GTN8-F1
#
_entry.id   AF-A0A950GTN8-F1
#
_cell.length_a   1.000
_cell.length_b   1.000
_cell.length_c   1.000
_cell.angle_alpha   90.00
_cell.angle_beta   90.00
_cell.angle_gamma   90.00
#
_symmetry.space_group_name_H-M   'P 1'
#
loop_
_entity.id
_entity.type
_entity.pdbx_description
1 polymer ?
#
loop_
_entity_poly.entity_id
_entity_poly.type
_entity_poly.pdbx_seq_one_letter_code
_entity_poly.pdbx_strand_id
1 'polypeptide(L)'
;MTALKQHDREVSSTLLRGADELLSLKLASANDAGRTPISDAELDPSATTGIDEIERLYAALDLVRADTNPRTAQLLECGKRKMGQKLIEEASEVAFEGLRHRARGVVRESADLVYHLVVLWRECGVTPSEVWDEMRERAKTLGIAEKLPKRPRN
;
A
#
# COMPACT_ATOMS: atom_id res chain seq x y z
N MET A 1 9.99 -31.42 -5.39
CA MET A 1 10.20 -30.25 -6.28
C MET A 1 8.93 -29.84 -7.05
N THR A 2 7.74 -30.04 -6.47
CA THR A 2 6.46 -29.94 -7.22
C THR A 2 5.56 -28.80 -6.71
N ALA A 3 5.59 -28.52 -5.40
CA ALA A 3 4.80 -27.44 -4.79
C ALA A 3 5.27 -26.02 -5.17
N LEU A 4 6.58 -25.81 -5.40
CA LEU A 4 7.13 -24.50 -5.75
C LEU A 4 6.72 -24.04 -7.17
N LYS A 5 6.44 -24.99 -8.08
CA LYS A 5 6.05 -24.69 -9.48
C LYS A 5 4.56 -24.40 -9.67
N GLN A 6 3.70 -24.88 -8.78
CA GLN A 6 2.26 -24.58 -8.84
C GLN A 6 1.96 -23.20 -8.26
N HIS A 7 2.70 -22.77 -7.25
CA HIS A 7 2.51 -21.47 -6.61
C HIS A 7 2.95 -20.28 -7.50
N ASP A 8 4.04 -20.42 -8.26
CA ASP A 8 4.47 -19.40 -9.23
C ASP A 8 3.48 -19.17 -10.39
N ARG A 9 2.67 -20.19 -10.72
CA ARG A 9 1.62 -20.10 -11.76
C ARG A 9 0.40 -19.32 -11.31
N GLU A 10 0.01 -19.47 -10.04
CA GLU A 10 -1.16 -18.81 -9.46
C GLU A 10 -0.89 -17.30 -9.29
N VAL A 11 0.30 -16.95 -8.78
CA VAL A 11 0.80 -15.57 -8.69
C VAL A 11 0.85 -14.91 -10.05
N SER A 12 1.34 -15.61 -11.09
CA SER A 12 1.33 -15.09 -12.46
C SER A 12 -0.09 -14.85 -12.97
N SER A 13 -1.06 -15.71 -12.65
CA SER A 13 -2.43 -15.60 -13.15
C SER A 13 -3.21 -14.41 -12.56
N THR A 14 -3.01 -14.10 -11.27
CA THR A 14 -3.64 -12.94 -10.60
C THR A 14 -3.00 -11.63 -11.04
N LEU A 15 -1.66 -11.59 -11.15
CA LEU A 15 -0.92 -10.45 -11.70
C LEU A 15 -1.28 -10.17 -13.17
N LEU A 16 -1.45 -11.22 -13.98
CA LEU A 16 -1.85 -11.09 -15.39
C LEU A 16 -3.29 -10.61 -15.54
N ARG A 17 -4.24 -11.11 -14.73
CA ARG A 17 -5.62 -10.57 -14.71
C ARG A 17 -5.66 -9.10 -14.31
N GLY A 18 -4.88 -8.73 -13.28
CA GLY A 18 -4.73 -7.34 -12.84
C GLY A 18 -4.23 -6.42 -13.96
N ALA A 19 -3.18 -6.85 -14.66
CA ALA A 19 -2.57 -6.09 -15.75
C ALA A 19 -3.46 -5.99 -17.00
N ASP A 20 -4.18 -7.06 -17.37
CA ASP A 20 -5.04 -7.08 -18.56
C ASP A 20 -6.29 -6.20 -18.39
N GLU A 21 -6.88 -6.16 -17.19
CA GLU A 21 -8.00 -5.25 -16.91
C GLU A 21 -7.54 -3.77 -16.83
N LEU A 22 -6.34 -3.50 -16.30
CA LEU A 22 -5.72 -2.16 -16.32
C LEU A 22 -5.39 -1.68 -17.74
N LEU A 23 -5.05 -2.59 -18.65
CA LEU A 23 -4.82 -2.28 -20.06
C LEU A 23 -6.14 -1.96 -20.79
N SER A 24 -7.23 -2.58 -20.37
CA SER A 24 -8.57 -2.43 -20.97
C SER A 24 -9.27 -1.11 -20.58
N LEU A 25 -8.85 -0.46 -19.49
CA LEU A 25 -9.43 0.81 -18.99
C LEU A 25 -8.74 2.09 -19.52
N LYS A 26 -7.74 1.97 -20.40
CA LYS A 26 -6.92 3.09 -20.90
C LYS A 26 -7.54 3.88 -22.06
N LEU A 27 -8.81 4.30 -21.96
CA LEU A 27 -9.42 5.21 -22.94
C LEU A 27 -10.13 6.46 -22.38
N ALA A 28 -10.00 6.76 -21.09
CA ALA A 28 -10.44 8.04 -20.53
C ALA A 28 -9.25 8.84 -19.97
N SER A 29 -8.65 9.66 -20.82
CA SER A 29 -7.66 10.67 -20.42
C SER A 29 -8.39 11.87 -19.83
N ALA A 30 -8.12 12.22 -18.57
CA ALA A 30 -8.44 13.53 -18.02
C ALA A 30 -7.14 14.33 -17.88
N ASN A 31 -7.12 15.49 -18.54
CA ASN A 31 -6.13 16.55 -18.39
C ASN A 31 -6.07 16.99 -16.92
N ASP A 32 -4.86 17.10 -16.37
CA ASP A 32 -4.59 17.77 -15.09
C ASP A 32 -3.82 19.05 -15.38
N ALA A 33 -4.51 20.18 -15.33
CA ALA A 33 -3.93 21.51 -15.46
C ALA A 33 -4.38 22.36 -14.27
N GLY A 34 -3.41 22.79 -13.45
CA GLY A 34 -3.54 23.94 -12.57
C GLY A 34 -4.04 23.67 -11.15
N ARG A 35 -3.28 22.91 -10.35
CA ARG A 35 -3.49 22.90 -8.88
C ARG A 35 -2.31 23.51 -8.15
N THR A 36 -2.58 24.55 -7.37
CA THR A 36 -1.63 25.23 -6.48
C THR A 36 -1.14 24.29 -5.36
N PRO A 37 0.11 24.44 -4.88
CA PRO A 37 0.65 23.62 -3.80
C PRO A 37 -0.06 23.93 -2.48
N ILE A 38 -0.43 22.91 -1.72
CA ILE A 38 -0.96 23.04 -0.36
C ILE A 38 0.25 23.25 0.58
N SER A 39 0.24 24.31 1.40
CA SER A 39 1.28 24.57 2.41
C SER A 39 1.04 23.80 3.71
N ASP A 40 2.12 23.33 4.35
CA ASP A 40 2.12 22.46 5.55
C ASP A 40 1.36 22.98 6.79
N ALA A 41 0.99 24.27 6.83
CA ALA A 41 0.44 24.94 8.00
C ALA A 41 -1.05 24.66 8.29
N GLU A 42 -1.75 23.93 7.41
CA GLU A 42 -3.21 23.67 7.49
C GLU A 42 -3.57 22.17 7.61
N LEU A 43 -2.67 21.34 8.14
CA LEU A 43 -2.98 19.91 8.34
C LEU A 43 -3.96 19.73 9.51
N ASP A 44 -5.15 19.24 9.19
CA ASP A 44 -6.23 18.83 10.10
C ASP A 44 -5.69 17.91 11.24
N PRO A 45 -6.04 18.13 12.53
CA PRO A 45 -5.68 17.21 13.63
C PRO A 45 -6.09 15.74 13.40
N SER A 46 -7.03 15.46 12.50
CA SER A 46 -7.32 14.11 12.01
C SER A 46 -6.11 13.42 11.36
N ALA A 47 -5.18 14.18 10.74
CA ALA A 47 -3.97 13.66 10.13
C ALA A 47 -3.02 13.01 11.15
N THR A 48 -2.95 13.55 12.37
CA THR A 48 -2.19 12.93 13.47
C THR A 48 -2.83 11.63 13.93
N THR A 49 -4.17 11.57 13.96
CA THR A 49 -4.91 10.35 14.34
C THR A 49 -4.58 9.16 13.43
N GLY A 50 -4.43 9.40 12.12
CA GLY A 50 -4.04 8.35 11.17
C GLY A 50 -2.62 7.83 11.37
N ILE A 51 -1.67 8.73 11.70
CA ILE A 51 -0.29 8.34 12.06
C ILE A 51 -0.32 7.48 13.33
N ASP A 52 -1.12 7.87 14.33
CA ASP A 52 -1.26 7.15 15.59
C ASP A 52 -1.83 5.72 15.39
N GLU A 53 -2.77 5.52 14.47
CA GLU A 53 -3.30 4.17 14.18
C GLU A 53 -2.26 3.25 13.54
N ILE A 54 -1.39 3.79 12.68
CA ILE A 54 -0.30 3.02 12.07
C ILE A 54 0.73 2.61 13.12
N GLU A 55 1.10 3.51 14.02
CA GLU A 55 2.00 3.20 15.14
C GLU A 55 1.37 2.16 16.09
N ARG A 56 0.07 2.31 16.41
CA ARG A 56 -0.68 1.33 17.20
C ARG A 56 -0.67 -0.06 16.55
N LEU A 57 -0.97 -0.14 15.25
CA LEU A 57 -0.96 -1.39 14.51
C LEU A 57 0.45 -2.01 14.50
N TYR A 58 1.48 -1.21 14.21
CA TYR A 58 2.86 -1.67 14.18
C TYR A 58 3.28 -2.29 15.51
N ALA A 59 2.99 -1.62 16.64
CA ALA A 59 3.27 -2.13 17.98
C ALA A 59 2.43 -3.38 18.32
N ALA A 60 1.16 -3.43 17.91
CA ALA A 60 0.28 -4.55 18.16
C ALA A 60 0.75 -5.85 17.48
N LEU A 61 1.54 -5.76 16.40
CA LEU A 61 2.08 -6.95 15.72
C LEU A 61 3.03 -7.77 16.62
N ASP A 62 3.66 -7.17 17.63
CA ASP A 62 4.49 -7.89 18.60
C ASP A 62 3.68 -8.73 19.58
N LEU A 63 2.38 -8.43 19.71
CA LEU A 63 1.45 -9.11 20.59
C LEU A 63 0.65 -10.19 19.84
N VAL A 64 0.91 -10.39 18.53
CA VAL A 64 0.24 -11.39 17.71
C VAL A 64 0.56 -12.79 18.21
N ARG A 65 -0.48 -13.59 18.38
CA ARG A 65 -0.38 -15.00 18.81
C ARG A 65 -1.28 -15.86 17.95
N ALA A 66 -0.90 -17.12 17.71
CA ALA A 66 -1.67 -18.02 16.86
C ALA A 66 -3.06 -18.37 17.44
N ASP A 67 -3.23 -18.34 18.76
CA ASP A 67 -4.49 -18.62 19.45
C ASP A 67 -5.50 -17.47 19.34
N THR A 68 -5.05 -16.23 19.43
CA THR A 68 -5.91 -15.04 19.38
C THR A 68 -5.99 -14.42 17.98
N ASN A 69 -4.93 -14.53 17.18
CA ASN A 69 -4.76 -13.82 15.90
C ASN A 69 -4.29 -14.79 14.80
N PRO A 70 -5.03 -15.89 14.53
CA PRO A 70 -4.54 -16.99 13.69
C PRO A 70 -4.18 -16.58 12.25
N ARG A 71 -4.90 -15.62 11.65
CA ARG A 71 -4.64 -15.15 10.28
C ARG A 71 -3.34 -14.36 10.20
N THR A 72 -3.12 -13.44 11.14
CA THR A 72 -1.90 -12.62 11.18
C THR A 72 -0.71 -13.47 11.58
N ALA A 73 -0.86 -14.38 12.55
CA ALA A 73 0.18 -15.33 12.92
C ALA A 73 0.60 -16.19 11.72
N GLN A 74 -0.37 -16.76 10.98
CA GLN A 74 -0.08 -17.51 9.75
C GLN A 74 0.64 -16.67 8.70
N LEU A 75 0.24 -15.41 8.53
CA LEU A 75 0.89 -14.50 7.58
C LEU A 75 2.35 -14.24 7.97
N LEU A 76 2.63 -14.01 9.25
CA LEU A 76 3.98 -13.85 9.80
C LEU A 76 4.82 -15.12 9.59
N GLU A 77 4.25 -16.31 9.85
CA GLU A 77 4.91 -17.60 9.61
C GLU A 77 5.24 -17.84 8.12
N CYS A 78 4.40 -17.37 7.20
CA CYS A 78 4.64 -17.51 5.75
C CYS A 78 5.74 -16.59 5.21
N GLY A 79 6.16 -15.59 5.99
CA GLY A 79 7.27 -14.69 5.69
C GLY A 79 7.03 -13.70 4.53
N LYS A 80 8.09 -12.94 4.22
CA LYS A 80 8.08 -11.77 3.30
C LYS A 80 7.42 -12.01 1.94
N ARG A 81 7.59 -13.21 1.37
CA ARG A 81 7.00 -13.54 0.05
C ARG A 81 5.47 -13.45 0.08
N LYS A 82 4.84 -14.04 1.10
CA LYS A 82 3.37 -14.07 1.19
C LYS A 82 2.81 -12.68 1.54
N MET A 83 3.51 -11.94 2.39
CA MET A 83 3.17 -10.56 2.72
C MET A 83 3.21 -9.66 1.49
N GLY A 84 4.28 -9.74 0.69
CA GLY A 84 4.39 -8.99 -0.56
C GLY A 84 3.30 -9.35 -1.57
N GLN A 85 2.91 -10.63 -1.66
CA GLN A 85 1.80 -11.05 -2.51
C GLN A 85 0.48 -10.39 -2.08
N LYS A 86 0.17 -10.43 -0.78
CA LYS A 86 -1.04 -9.79 -0.24
C LYS A 86 -1.04 -8.28 -0.48
N LEU A 87 0.08 -7.61 -0.24
CA LEU A 87 0.21 -6.17 -0.50
C LEU A 87 -0.12 -5.80 -1.96
N ILE A 88 0.36 -6.59 -2.92
CA ILE A 88 0.10 -6.37 -4.35
C ILE A 88 -1.38 -6.61 -4.69
N GLU A 89 -1.99 -7.64 -4.09
CA GLU A 89 -3.42 -7.95 -4.24
C GLU A 89 -4.27 -6.75 -3.78
N GLU A 90 -4.08 -6.26 -2.56
CA GLU A 90 -4.84 -5.10 -2.04
C GLU A 90 -4.62 -3.83 -2.87
N ALA A 91 -3.39 -3.59 -3.32
CA ALA A 91 -3.09 -2.44 -4.19
C ALA A 91 -3.85 -2.51 -5.52
N SER A 92 -4.02 -3.72 -6.06
CA SER A 92 -4.80 -3.95 -7.27
C SER A 92 -6.29 -3.72 -7.01
N GLU A 93 -6.81 -4.21 -5.88
CA GLU A 93 -8.22 -4.04 -5.50
C GLU A 93 -8.59 -2.57 -5.24
N VAL A 94 -7.74 -1.80 -4.57
CA VAL A 94 -7.88 -0.33 -4.43
C VAL A 94 -8.01 0.34 -5.80
N ALA A 95 -7.11 -0.02 -6.73
CA ALA A 95 -7.14 0.54 -8.08
C ALA A 95 -8.45 0.17 -8.81
N PHE A 96 -8.90 -1.07 -8.69
CA PHE A 96 -10.15 -1.53 -9.31
C PHE A 96 -11.38 -0.84 -8.76
N GLU A 97 -11.50 -0.73 -7.43
CA GLU A 97 -12.64 -0.06 -6.80
C GLU A 97 -12.64 1.44 -7.11
N GLY A 98 -11.46 2.06 -7.24
CA GLY A 98 -11.29 3.44 -7.71
C GLY A 98 -11.78 3.63 -9.15
N LEU A 99 -11.38 2.75 -10.06
CA LEU A 99 -11.82 2.76 -11.47
C LEU A 99 -13.33 2.52 -11.63
N ARG A 100 -13.96 1.81 -10.67
CA ARG A 100 -15.41 1.58 -10.63
C ARG A 100 -16.20 2.68 -9.91
N HIS A 101 -15.54 3.76 -9.48
CA HIS A 101 -16.14 4.86 -8.70
C HIS A 101 -16.84 4.40 -7.40
N ARG A 102 -16.33 3.34 -6.76
CA ARG A 102 -16.89 2.78 -5.52
C ARG A 102 -16.14 3.30 -4.30
N ALA A 103 -16.52 4.50 -3.84
CA ALA A 103 -15.82 5.16 -2.73
C ALA A 103 -15.70 4.29 -1.46
N ARG A 104 -16.75 3.53 -1.10
CA ARG A 104 -16.69 2.62 0.06
C ARG A 104 -15.76 1.42 -0.16
N GLY A 105 -15.66 0.92 -1.39
CA GLY A 105 -14.71 -0.13 -1.75
C GLY A 105 -13.29 0.38 -1.60
N VAL A 106 -12.99 1.54 -2.18
CA VAL A 106 -11.68 2.21 -2.05
C VAL A 106 -11.26 2.36 -0.59
N VAL A 107 -12.16 2.80 0.30
CA VAL A 107 -11.84 2.92 1.73
C VAL A 107 -11.48 1.58 2.36
N ARG A 108 -12.22 0.51 2.06
CA ARG A 108 -11.97 -0.83 2.62
C ARG A 108 -10.65 -1.41 2.13
N GLU A 109 -10.44 -1.44 0.82
CA GLU A 109 -9.21 -2.00 0.26
C GLU A 109 -7.99 -1.13 0.62
N SER A 110 -8.17 0.18 0.83
CA SER A 110 -7.07 1.03 1.31
C SER A 110 -6.69 0.70 2.76
N ALA A 111 -7.66 0.35 3.61
CA ALA A 111 -7.36 -0.08 4.97
C ALA A 111 -6.59 -1.41 4.98
N ASP A 112 -7.00 -2.36 4.13
CA ASP A 112 -6.30 -3.65 3.98
C ASP A 112 -4.90 -3.48 3.37
N LEU A 113 -4.76 -2.58 2.40
CA LEU A 113 -3.46 -2.18 1.83
C LEU A 113 -2.52 -1.62 2.89
N VAL A 114 -3.00 -0.66 3.70
CA VAL A 114 -2.20 -0.07 4.80
C VAL A 114 -1.84 -1.14 5.82
N TYR A 115 -2.77 -2.02 6.19
CA TYR A 115 -2.49 -3.13 7.10
C TYR A 115 -1.36 -4.03 6.58
N HIS A 116 -1.44 -4.48 5.33
CA HIS A 116 -0.43 -5.34 4.75
C HIS A 116 0.91 -4.64 4.56
N LEU A 117 0.91 -3.32 4.35
CA LEU A 117 2.12 -2.50 4.30
C LEU A 117 2.81 -2.45 5.66
N VAL A 118 2.06 -2.21 6.74
CA VAL A 118 2.61 -2.17 8.10
C VAL A 118 3.14 -3.53 8.55
N VAL A 119 2.45 -4.63 8.22
CA VAL A 119 2.94 -5.99 8.45
C VAL A 119 4.29 -6.21 7.73
N LEU A 120 4.39 -5.78 6.47
CA LEU A 120 5.63 -5.92 5.72
C LEU A 120 6.76 -5.05 6.29
N TRP A 121 6.47 -3.83 6.73
CA TRP A 121 7.44 -2.97 7.42
C TRP A 121 8.00 -3.65 8.67
N ARG A 122 7.12 -4.21 9.52
CA ARG A 122 7.54 -4.92 10.74
C ARG A 122 8.49 -6.07 10.42
N GLU A 123 8.14 -6.90 9.46
CA GLU A 123 8.96 -8.03 9.01
C GLU A 123 10.29 -7.58 8.35
N CYS A 124 10.33 -6.37 7.79
CA CYS A 124 11.55 -5.77 7.24
C CYS A 124 12.39 -5.00 8.27
N GLY A 125 11.91 -4.85 9.51
CA GLY A 125 12.57 -4.04 10.54
C GLY A 125 12.50 -2.54 10.26
N VAL A 126 11.55 -2.10 9.40
CA VAL A 126 11.31 -0.69 9.09
C VAL A 126 10.26 -0.18 10.05
N THR A 127 10.50 0.96 10.68
CA THR A 127 9.56 1.64 11.58
C THR A 127 8.69 2.64 10.81
N PRO A 128 7.46 2.93 11.27
CA PRO A 128 6.65 3.97 10.63
C PRO A 128 7.35 5.33 10.67
N SER A 129 8.07 5.66 11.76
CA SER A 129 8.83 6.92 11.87
C SER A 129 9.86 7.11 10.74
N GLU A 130 10.60 6.05 10.38
CA GLU A 130 11.54 6.11 9.25
C GLU A 130 10.84 6.43 7.92
N VAL A 131 9.63 5.90 7.70
CA VAL A 131 8.83 6.20 6.50
C VAL A 131 8.33 7.64 6.51
N TRP A 132 7.88 8.12 7.67
CA TRP A 132 7.44 9.51 7.83
C TRP A 132 8.57 10.52 7.66
N ASP A 133 9.78 10.18 8.14
CA ASP A 133 10.98 10.98 7.91
C ASP A 133 11.31 11.10 6.43
N GLU A 134 11.30 9.98 5.69
CA GLU A 134 11.49 9.97 4.24
C GLU A 134 10.42 10.79 3.51
N MET A 135 9.15 10.69 3.92
CA MET A 135 8.07 11.49 3.33
C MET A 135 8.25 12.99 3.58
N ARG A 136 8.63 13.40 4.79
CA ARG A 136 8.95 14.79 5.12
C ARG A 136 10.12 15.30 4.28
N GLU A 137 11.15 14.49 4.09
CA GLU A 137 12.31 14.88 3.28
C GLU A 137 11.95 15.07 1.81
N ARG A 138 11.09 14.19 1.26
CA ARG A 138 10.52 14.36 -0.08
C ARG A 138 9.68 15.62 -0.18
N ALA A 139 8.85 15.91 0.81
CA ALA A 139 8.01 17.10 0.83
C ALA A 139 8.85 18.39 0.85
N LYS A 140 9.99 18.42 1.54
CA LYS A 140 10.92 19.58 1.48
C LYS A 140 11.55 19.76 0.11
N THR A 141 11.84 18.66 -0.58
CA THR A 141 12.57 18.66 -1.86
C THR A 141 11.64 18.93 -3.05
N LEU A 142 10.41 18.43 -2.97
CA LEU A 142 9.46 18.42 -4.08
C LEU A 142 8.19 19.22 -3.77
N GLY A 143 7.92 19.60 -2.52
CA GLY A 143 6.59 20.04 -2.11
C GLY A 143 5.69 18.84 -1.79
N ILE A 144 4.85 18.96 -0.76
CA ILE A 144 4.03 17.84 -0.22
C ILE A 144 3.05 17.23 -1.23
N ALA A 145 2.74 17.97 -2.30
CA ALA A 145 1.83 17.58 -3.37
C ALA A 145 2.51 17.27 -4.72
N GLU A 146 3.82 17.52 -4.88
CA GLU A 146 4.47 17.25 -6.16
C GLU A 146 5.04 15.82 -6.23
N LYS A 147 4.87 15.20 -7.39
CA LYS A 147 5.29 13.84 -7.68
C LYS A 147 6.76 13.82 -8.12
N LEU A 148 7.55 12.87 -7.60
CA LEU A 148 8.93 12.61 -8.04
C LEU A 148 9.01 12.64 -9.60
N PRO A 149 9.83 13.54 -10.19
CA PRO A 149 10.05 13.51 -11.63
C PRO A 149 10.65 12.16 -12.02
N LYS A 150 10.03 11.47 -12.99
CA LYS A 150 10.58 10.22 -13.52
C LYS A 150 12.00 10.49 -14.01
N ARG A 151 12.99 9.70 -13.55
CA ARG A 151 14.33 9.71 -14.17
C ARG A 151 14.17 9.47 -15.67
N PRO A 152 14.79 10.29 -16.54
CA PRO A 152 14.85 9.98 -17.95
C PRO A 152 15.55 8.63 -18.12
N ARG A 153 14.97 7.75 -18.95
CA ARG A 153 15.67 6.56 -19.41
C ARG A 153 16.75 7.05 -20.36
N ASN A 154 18.01 6.87 -19.98
CA ASN A 154 19.14 6.90 -20.91
C ASN A 154 19.21 5.56 -21.63
#